data_AF-A0A7M5XE35-F1
#
_entry.id   AF-A0A7M5XE35-F1
#
_cell.length_a   1.000
_cell.length_b   1.000
_cell.length_c   1.000
_cell.angle_alpha   90.00
_cell.angle_beta   90.00
_cell.angle_gamma   90.00
#
_symmetry.space_group_name_H-M   'P 1'
#
loop_
_entity.id
_entity.type
_entity.pdbx_description
1 polymer ?
#
loop_
_entity_poly.entity_id
_entity_poly.type
_entity_poly.pdbx_seq_one_letter_code
_entity_poly.pdbx_strand_id
1 'polypeptide(L)'
;MGDEEYQATLQRKHQERLAQFAVRRQERLAHYAVKKQTRTHHTENSNETAEAFLETFNKEKRQILHQLNELTDKTPVFERAAKFDVVLQNISNIWKFISDSLAFLPNYDVRRAQDIVKEVRLQVIEKRDLLMPKKKFAFKSRQRLTPSKTNKDKPLEEKNTISVITSLSSSNVGFSDRLDETLNLDSNECTGKDLNLSNISNCVLFTSRCCSIS
;
A
#
# COMPACT_ATOMS: atom_id res chain seq x y z
N MET A 1 41.93 63.23 53.70
CA MET A 1 40.54 62.89 53.32
C MET A 1 40.40 62.38 51.88
N GLY A 2 41.32 62.65 50.95
CA GLY A 2 41.17 62.20 49.55
C GLY A 2 41.55 60.73 49.27
N ASP A 3 42.45 60.14 50.05
CA ASP A 3 42.99 58.80 49.75
C ASP A 3 42.00 57.66 50.05
N GLU A 4 41.22 57.76 51.13
CA GLU A 4 40.17 56.78 51.45
C GLU A 4 39.04 56.79 50.42
N GLU A 5 38.65 57.98 49.96
CA GLU A 5 37.61 58.15 48.94
C GLU A 5 38.07 57.57 47.59
N TYR A 6 39.33 57.77 47.22
CA TYR A 6 39.93 57.15 46.04
C TYR A 6 39.94 55.62 46.14
N GLN A 7 40.37 55.04 47.26
CA GLN A 7 40.37 53.59 47.47
C GLN A 7 38.96 53.00 47.42
N ALA A 8 37.97 53.69 48.01
CA ALA A 8 36.57 53.28 47.95
C ALA A 8 36.03 53.26 46.51
N THR A 9 36.37 54.25 45.68
CA THR A 9 35.95 54.26 44.26
C THR A 9 36.57 53.12 43.46
N LEU A 10 37.82 52.76 43.74
CA LEU A 10 38.52 51.66 43.06
C LEU A 10 37.89 50.31 43.43
N GLN A 11 37.60 50.09 44.71
CA GLN A 11 36.91 48.90 45.20
C GLN A 11 35.52 48.76 44.58
N ARG A 12 34.76 49.86 44.51
CA ARG A 12 33.43 49.88 43.86
C ARG A 12 33.50 49.48 42.39
N LYS A 13 34.42 50.06 41.61
CA LYS A 13 34.63 49.70 40.19
C LYS A 13 35.01 48.22 40.02
N HIS A 14 35.80 47.68 40.93
CA HIS A 14 36.16 46.26 40.90
C HIS A 14 34.95 45.36 41.17
N GLN A 15 34.15 45.68 42.19
CA GLN A 15 32.91 44.96 42.52
C GLN A 15 31.89 45.03 41.39
N GLU A 16 31.71 46.21 40.77
CA GLU A 16 30.83 46.39 39.60
C GLU A 16 31.26 45.49 38.43
N ARG A 17 32.57 45.38 38.16
CA ARG A 17 33.09 44.49 37.12
C ARG A 17 32.81 43.01 37.41
N LEU A 18 33.01 42.58 38.65
CA LEU A 18 32.69 41.20 39.08
C LEU A 18 31.19 40.92 38.99
N ALA A 19 30.36 41.86 39.42
CA ALA A 19 28.90 41.76 39.30
C ALA A 19 28.47 41.64 37.84
N GLN A 20 29.05 42.42 36.92
CA GLN A 20 28.78 42.30 35.49
C GLN A 20 29.14 40.90 34.94
N PHE A 21 30.28 40.32 35.34
CA PHE A 21 30.63 38.97 34.93
C PHE A 21 29.68 37.91 35.50
N ALA A 22 29.23 38.09 36.75
CA ALA A 22 28.26 37.20 37.40
C ALA A 22 26.90 37.26 36.69
N VAL A 23 26.40 38.45 36.36
CA VAL A 23 25.15 38.65 35.60
C VAL A 23 25.22 37.95 34.25
N ARG A 24 26.27 38.19 33.46
CA ARG A 24 26.44 37.52 32.16
C ARG A 24 26.52 36.00 32.29
N ARG A 25 27.12 35.48 33.37
CA ARG A 25 27.15 34.03 33.63
C ARG A 25 25.75 33.50 33.94
N GLN A 26 24.99 34.22 34.76
CA GLN A 26 23.62 33.85 35.11
C GLN A 26 22.70 33.87 33.88
N GLU A 27 22.80 34.89 33.02
CA GLU A 27 22.05 34.97 31.76
C GLU A 27 22.35 33.78 30.84
N ARG A 28 23.64 33.39 30.69
CA ARG A 28 24.01 32.20 29.92
C ARG A 28 23.37 30.94 30.51
N LEU A 29 23.45 30.74 31.82
CA LEU A 29 22.86 29.57 32.49
C LEU A 29 21.34 29.53 32.32
N ALA A 30 20.66 30.67 32.47
CA ALA A 30 19.22 30.77 32.25
C ALA A 30 18.85 30.43 30.80
N HIS A 31 19.59 30.96 29.82
CA HIS A 31 19.37 30.65 28.42
C HIS A 31 19.55 29.14 28.12
N TYR A 32 20.58 28.50 28.67
CA TYR A 32 20.76 27.05 28.54
C TYR A 32 19.66 26.24 29.23
N ALA A 33 19.18 26.69 30.40
CA ALA A 33 18.08 26.05 31.12
C ALA A 33 16.78 26.09 30.31
N VAL A 34 16.43 27.26 29.75
CA VAL A 34 15.25 27.42 28.87
C VAL A 34 15.38 26.52 27.64
N LYS A 35 16.53 26.54 26.96
CA LYS A 35 16.76 25.67 25.78
C LYS A 35 16.70 24.19 26.11
N LYS A 36 17.12 23.78 27.32
CA LYS A 36 16.99 22.39 27.77
C LYS A 36 15.52 22.04 28.00
N GLN A 37 14.78 22.89 28.71
CA GLN A 37 13.35 22.70 28.99
C GLN A 37 12.50 22.63 27.71
N THR A 38 12.74 23.51 26.73
CA THR A 38 11.98 23.47 25.48
C THR A 38 12.23 22.19 24.68
N ARG A 39 13.48 21.69 24.69
CA ARG A 39 13.82 20.42 24.05
C ARG A 39 13.18 19.23 24.77
N THR A 40 13.23 19.18 26.10
CA THR A 40 12.60 18.09 26.86
C THR A 40 11.10 18.10 26.68
N HIS A 41 10.46 19.26 26.78
CA HIS A 41 9.01 19.39 26.60
C HIS A 41 8.57 19.01 25.17
N HIS A 42 9.36 19.35 24.15
CA HIS A 42 9.05 18.92 22.78
C HIS A 42 9.15 17.38 22.62
N THR A 43 10.17 16.77 23.21
CA THR A 43 10.33 15.30 23.19
C THR A 43 9.22 14.60 23.98
N GLU A 44 8.86 15.09 25.16
CA GLU A 44 7.78 14.53 25.98
C GLU A 44 6.43 14.58 25.25
N ASN A 45 6.06 15.74 24.68
CA ASN A 45 4.85 15.86 23.88
C ASN A 45 4.84 14.92 22.66
N SER A 46 5.97 14.74 21.99
CA SER A 46 6.07 13.81 20.85
C SER A 46 5.91 12.35 21.27
N ASN A 47 6.34 11.98 22.47
CA ASN A 47 6.18 10.63 22.99
C ASN A 47 4.73 10.36 23.40
N GLU A 48 4.09 11.31 24.08
CA GLU A 48 2.69 11.21 24.49
C GLU A 48 1.76 11.01 23.27
N THR A 49 1.97 11.77 22.19
CA THR A 49 1.19 11.61 20.96
C THR A 49 1.44 10.27 20.27
N ALA A 50 2.68 9.77 20.29
CA ALA A 50 3.02 8.46 19.76
C ALA A 50 2.39 7.32 20.57
N GLU A 51 2.38 7.42 21.89
CA GLU A 51 1.75 6.45 22.78
C GLU A 51 0.23 6.39 22.58
N ALA A 52 -0.44 7.54 22.53
CA ALA A 52 -1.87 7.64 22.26
C ALA A 52 -2.24 7.06 20.88
N PHE A 53 -1.40 7.31 19.87
CA PHE A 53 -1.54 6.70 18.55
C PHE A 53 -1.42 5.17 18.63
N LEU A 54 -0.38 4.64 19.30
CA LEU A 54 -0.15 3.21 19.41
C LEU A 54 -1.28 2.50 20.15
N GLU A 55 -1.86 3.11 21.18
CA GLU A 55 -3.01 2.55 21.88
C GLU A 55 -4.21 2.40 20.94
N THR A 56 -4.55 3.47 20.23
CA THR A 56 -5.66 3.50 19.27
C THR A 56 -5.43 2.52 18.13
N PHE A 57 -4.23 2.52 17.54
CA PHE A 57 -3.84 1.61 16.47
C PHE A 57 -3.95 0.14 16.91
N ASN A 58 -3.44 -0.21 18.10
CA ASN A 58 -3.51 -1.57 18.61
C ASN A 58 -4.94 -1.99 18.97
N LYS A 59 -5.78 -1.06 19.42
CA LYS A 59 -7.21 -1.30 19.63
C LYS A 59 -7.91 -1.65 18.32
N GLU A 60 -7.73 -0.85 17.27
CA GLU A 60 -8.34 -1.09 15.95
C GLU A 60 -7.82 -2.39 15.32
N LYS A 61 -6.50 -2.63 15.41
CA LYS A 61 -5.89 -3.90 14.99
C LYS A 61 -6.54 -5.10 15.68
N ARG A 62 -6.68 -5.06 17.01
CA ARG A 62 -7.31 -6.15 17.79
C ARG A 62 -8.75 -6.37 17.36
N GLN A 63 -9.50 -5.28 17.14
CA GLN A 63 -10.89 -5.37 16.68
C GLN A 63 -10.99 -6.06 15.30
N ILE A 64 -10.13 -5.71 14.35
CA ILE A 64 -10.09 -6.35 13.03
C ILE A 64 -9.76 -7.83 13.16
N LEU A 65 -8.73 -8.19 13.93
CA LEU A 65 -8.35 -9.59 14.12
C LEU A 65 -9.45 -10.39 14.83
N HIS A 66 -10.15 -9.78 15.78
CA HIS A 66 -11.31 -10.40 16.44
C HIS A 66 -12.42 -10.68 15.44
N GLN A 67 -12.85 -9.68 14.66
CA GLN A 67 -13.86 -9.83 13.61
C GLN A 67 -13.45 -10.89 12.58
N LEU A 68 -12.16 -10.93 12.23
CA LEU A 68 -11.63 -11.94 11.34
C LEU A 68 -11.73 -13.35 11.95
N ASN A 69 -11.45 -13.51 13.25
CA ASN A 69 -11.51 -14.78 13.97
C ASN A 69 -12.94 -15.29 14.18
N GLU A 70 -13.91 -14.41 14.38
CA GLU A 70 -15.33 -14.77 14.46
C GLU A 70 -15.85 -15.41 13.16
N LEU A 71 -15.24 -15.08 12.02
CA LEU A 71 -15.59 -15.70 10.74
C LEU A 71 -15.10 -17.15 10.70
N THR A 72 -16.08 -18.06 10.68
CA THR A 72 -15.87 -19.50 10.60
C THR A 72 -16.68 -20.11 9.46
N ASP A 73 -16.39 -21.37 9.12
CA ASP A 73 -17.10 -22.10 8.07
C ASP A 73 -18.61 -22.25 8.32
N LYS A 74 -19.04 -22.13 9.58
CA LYS A 74 -20.43 -22.25 10.01
C LYS A 74 -21.30 -21.04 9.63
N THR A 75 -20.69 -19.88 9.42
CA THR A 75 -21.40 -18.65 9.04
C THR A 75 -21.90 -18.76 7.60
N PRO A 76 -23.14 -18.35 7.28
CA PRO A 76 -23.64 -18.39 5.91
C PRO A 76 -22.79 -17.51 4.97
N VAL A 77 -22.65 -17.93 3.71
CA VAL A 77 -21.74 -17.32 2.72
C VAL A 77 -22.02 -15.83 2.50
N PHE A 78 -23.29 -15.43 2.46
CA PHE A 78 -23.69 -14.02 2.28
C PHE A 78 -23.25 -13.14 3.45
N GLU A 79 -23.48 -13.61 4.69
CA GLU A 79 -23.08 -12.89 5.89
C GLU A 79 -21.55 -12.80 5.99
N ARG A 80 -20.85 -13.88 5.62
CA ARG A 80 -19.39 -13.92 5.57
C ARG A 80 -18.84 -12.86 4.60
N ALA A 81 -19.43 -12.75 3.41
CA ALA A 81 -19.03 -11.73 2.43
C ALA A 81 -19.20 -10.31 2.98
N ALA A 82 -20.36 -10.01 3.56
CA ALA A 82 -20.64 -8.71 4.16
C ALA A 82 -19.66 -8.37 5.31
N LYS A 83 -19.35 -9.36 6.17
CA LYS A 83 -18.38 -9.18 7.26
C LYS A 83 -16.95 -8.96 6.74
N PHE A 84 -16.54 -9.63 5.67
CA PHE A 84 -15.25 -9.36 5.02
C PHE A 84 -15.19 -7.94 4.46
N ASP A 85 -16.26 -7.44 3.87
CA ASP A 85 -16.31 -6.06 3.36
C ASP A 85 -16.19 -5.04 4.51
N VAL A 86 -16.85 -5.29 5.65
CA VAL A 86 -16.68 -4.48 6.87
C VAL A 86 -15.23 -4.51 7.37
N VAL A 87 -14.59 -5.67 7.39
CA VAL A 87 -13.18 -5.80 7.78
C VAL A 87 -12.27 -5.00 6.82
N LEU A 88 -12.50 -5.07 5.51
CA LEU A 88 -11.75 -4.31 4.52
C LEU A 88 -11.95 -2.80 4.68
N GLN A 89 -13.16 -2.36 5.03
CA GLN A 89 -13.43 -0.96 5.37
C GLN A 89 -12.65 -0.53 6.61
N ASN A 90 -12.60 -1.36 7.65
CA ASN A 90 -11.81 -1.07 8.85
C ASN A 90 -10.31 -0.97 8.57
N ILE A 91 -9.77 -1.81 7.68
CA ILE A 91 -8.37 -1.69 7.21
C ILE A 91 -8.15 -0.35 6.51
N SER A 92 -9.08 0.08 5.66
CA SER A 92 -9.01 1.39 5.00
C SER A 92 -9.03 2.54 6.01
N ASN A 93 -9.84 2.43 7.06
CA ASN A 93 -9.89 3.41 8.14
C ASN A 93 -8.56 3.49 8.91
N ILE A 94 -7.94 2.35 9.25
CA ILE A 94 -6.60 2.34 9.88
C ILE A 94 -5.56 3.02 8.97
N TRP A 95 -5.60 2.80 7.65
CA TRP A 95 -4.69 3.47 6.72
C TRP A 95 -4.86 4.99 6.74
N LYS A 96 -6.10 5.48 6.79
CA LYS A 96 -6.39 6.91 6.94
C LYS A 96 -5.85 7.43 8.27
N PHE A 97 -6.11 6.71 9.36
CA PHE A 97 -5.60 7.07 10.68
C PHE A 97 -4.07 7.18 10.72
N ILE A 98 -3.34 6.26 10.08
CA ILE A 98 -1.88 6.36 9.92
C ILE A 98 -1.50 7.63 9.12
N SER A 99 -2.23 7.90 8.04
CA SER A 99 -1.95 9.04 7.14
C SER A 99 -2.16 10.38 7.87
N ASP A 100 -3.22 10.49 8.66
CA ASP A 100 -3.51 11.67 9.47
C ASP A 100 -2.47 11.86 10.59
N SER A 101 -1.82 10.76 11.01
CA SER A 101 -0.84 10.76 12.09
C SER A 101 0.60 11.05 11.63
N LEU A 102 0.84 11.19 10.31
CA LEU A 102 2.18 11.45 9.75
C LEU A 102 2.82 12.75 10.25
N ALA A 103 2.01 13.73 10.63
CA ALA A 103 2.50 15.05 11.04
C ALA A 103 3.21 15.03 12.41
N PHE A 104 2.89 14.06 13.27
CA PHE A 104 3.38 14.02 14.66
C PHE A 104 4.09 12.70 15.03
N LEU A 105 4.06 11.70 14.16
CA LEU A 105 4.75 10.43 14.39
C LEU A 105 6.17 10.40 13.82
N PRO A 106 7.11 9.73 14.52
CA PRO A 106 8.39 9.37 13.94
C PRO A 106 8.24 8.46 12.70
N ASN A 107 9.09 8.67 11.69
CA ASN A 107 9.10 7.86 10.45
C ASN A 107 9.20 6.35 10.70
N TYR A 108 9.92 5.94 11.75
CA TYR A 108 10.05 4.54 12.12
C TYR A 108 8.72 3.93 12.52
N ASP A 109 7.95 4.61 13.38
CA ASP A 109 6.66 4.12 13.88
C ASP A 109 5.62 4.08 12.77
N VAL A 110 5.62 5.07 11.88
CA VAL A 110 4.78 5.08 10.67
C VAL A 110 5.05 3.84 9.83
N ARG A 111 6.31 3.58 9.46
CA ARG A 111 6.66 2.40 8.63
C ARG A 111 6.23 1.11 9.30
N ARG A 112 6.50 0.97 10.60
CA ARG A 112 6.11 -0.19 11.39
C ARG A 112 4.59 -0.39 11.37
N ALA A 113 3.81 0.66 11.60
CA ALA A 113 2.34 0.59 11.54
C ALA A 113 1.85 0.17 10.15
N GLN A 114 2.40 0.78 9.09
CA GLN A 114 2.06 0.42 7.70
C GLN A 114 2.33 -1.04 7.38
N ASP A 115 3.48 -1.58 7.80
CA ASP A 115 3.85 -2.97 7.55
C ASP A 115 2.94 -3.94 8.31
N ILE A 116 2.59 -3.63 9.55
CA ILE A 116 1.60 -4.39 10.32
C ILE A 116 0.25 -4.41 9.60
N VAL A 117 -0.21 -3.29 9.05
CA VAL A 117 -1.50 -3.24 8.34
C VAL A 117 -1.45 -4.05 7.04
N LYS A 118 -0.31 -4.04 6.33
CA LYS A 118 -0.12 -4.91 5.15
C LYS A 118 -0.22 -6.38 5.54
N GLU A 119 0.42 -6.79 6.64
CA GLU A 119 0.35 -8.15 7.14
C GLU A 119 -1.09 -8.56 7.49
N VAL A 120 -1.81 -7.72 8.26
CA VAL A 120 -3.22 -7.97 8.60
C VAL A 120 -4.07 -8.07 7.33
N ARG A 121 -3.83 -7.23 6.33
CA ARG A 121 -4.54 -7.29 5.04
C ARG A 121 -4.28 -8.61 4.30
N LEU A 122 -3.05 -9.13 4.33
CA LEU A 122 -2.73 -10.43 3.74
C LEU A 122 -3.47 -11.56 4.45
N GLN A 123 -3.50 -11.56 5.78
CA GLN A 123 -4.26 -12.56 6.56
C GLN A 123 -5.76 -12.55 6.23
N VAL A 124 -6.34 -11.36 6.00
CA VAL A 124 -7.74 -11.22 5.58
C VAL A 124 -7.98 -11.81 4.20
N ILE A 125 -7.07 -11.58 3.24
CA ILE A 125 -7.16 -12.12 1.88
C ILE A 125 -7.05 -13.65 1.93
N GLU A 126 -6.07 -14.18 2.65
CA GLU A 126 -5.85 -15.63 2.79
C GLU A 126 -7.09 -16.31 3.41
N LYS A 127 -7.62 -15.74 4.51
CA LYS A 127 -8.82 -16.28 5.14
C LYS A 127 -10.06 -16.16 4.25
N ARG A 128 -10.16 -15.10 3.45
CA ARG A 128 -11.24 -14.95 2.46
C ARG A 128 -11.14 -16.03 1.38
N ASP A 129 -9.96 -16.30 0.85
CA ASP A 129 -9.77 -17.32 -0.19
C ASP A 129 -10.02 -18.74 0.36
N LEU A 130 -9.67 -18.99 1.63
CA LEU A 130 -9.96 -20.25 2.32
C LEU A 130 -11.46 -20.47 2.53
N LEU A 131 -12.17 -19.46 3.07
CA LEU A 131 -13.58 -19.57 3.42
C LEU A 131 -14.53 -19.30 2.24
N MET A 132 -14.06 -18.66 1.17
CA MET A 132 -14.82 -18.34 -0.03
C MET A 132 -14.02 -18.70 -1.29
N PRO A 133 -13.70 -19.99 -1.50
CA PRO A 133 -12.94 -20.40 -2.66
C PRO A 133 -13.71 -20.03 -3.92
N LYS A 134 -13.09 -19.21 -4.78
CA LYS A 134 -13.67 -18.89 -6.08
C LYS A 134 -13.84 -20.20 -6.83
N LYS A 135 -15.06 -20.48 -7.30
CA LYS A 135 -15.31 -21.63 -8.17
C LYS A 135 -14.37 -21.49 -9.35
N LYS A 136 -13.35 -22.34 -9.41
CA LYS A 136 -12.55 -22.47 -10.63
C LYS A 136 -13.54 -22.91 -11.69
N PHE A 137 -13.72 -22.08 -12.72
CA PHE A 137 -14.52 -22.41 -13.89
C PHE A 137 -13.86 -23.62 -14.56
N ALA A 138 -14.17 -24.81 -14.04
CA ALA A 138 -13.87 -26.04 -14.72
C ALA A 138 -14.85 -26.11 -15.88
N PHE A 139 -14.38 -25.74 -17.07
CA PHE A 139 -15.00 -26.21 -18.30
C PHE A 139 -14.94 -27.73 -18.24
N LYS A 140 -16.00 -28.36 -17.72
CA LYS A 140 -16.22 -29.79 -17.87
C LYS A 140 -16.40 -30.02 -19.37
N SER A 141 -15.30 -30.31 -20.06
CA SER A 141 -15.33 -30.87 -21.40
C SER A 141 -16.22 -32.11 -21.33
N ARG A 142 -17.38 -32.02 -21.98
CA ARG A 142 -18.28 -33.15 -22.15
C ARG A 142 -17.51 -34.16 -23.00
N GLN A 143 -16.97 -35.21 -22.37
CA GLN A 143 -16.33 -36.31 -23.09
C GLN A 143 -17.30 -36.73 -24.19
N ARG A 144 -16.88 -36.56 -25.45
CA ARG A 144 -17.60 -37.10 -26.60
C ARG A 144 -17.59 -38.61 -26.41
N LEU A 145 -18.74 -39.17 -26.02
CA LEU A 145 -19.02 -40.57 -26.22
C LEU A 145 -18.79 -40.84 -27.71
N THR A 146 -17.73 -41.59 -28.02
CA THR A 146 -17.42 -42.02 -29.38
C THR A 146 -18.52 -42.96 -29.84
N PRO A 147 -19.34 -42.63 -30.84
CA PRO A 147 -20.18 -43.63 -31.47
C PRO A 147 -19.29 -44.54 -32.31
N SER A 148 -19.40 -45.85 -32.05
CA SER A 148 -18.81 -46.90 -32.86
C SER A 148 -19.18 -46.72 -34.33
N LYS A 149 -18.21 -46.97 -35.21
CA LYS A 149 -18.33 -46.87 -36.67
C LYS A 149 -19.36 -47.88 -37.19
N THR A 150 -20.32 -47.41 -37.96
CA THR A 150 -20.89 -48.17 -39.10
C THR A 150 -21.38 -47.22 -40.18
N ASN A 151 -20.91 -47.47 -41.40
CA ASN A 151 -21.16 -46.73 -42.65
C ASN A 151 -22.65 -46.69 -43.05
N LYS A 152 -23.07 -45.61 -43.71
CA LYS A 152 -23.66 -45.58 -45.07
C LYS A 152 -24.14 -44.17 -45.48
N ASP A 153 -24.15 -43.97 -46.80
CA ASP A 153 -24.17 -42.73 -47.58
C ASP A 153 -25.48 -41.94 -47.59
N LYS A 154 -25.39 -40.60 -47.63
CA LYS A 154 -25.85 -39.67 -48.71
C LYS A 154 -26.12 -38.23 -48.19
N PRO A 155 -26.03 -37.21 -49.07
CA PRO A 155 -25.79 -35.81 -48.68
C PRO A 155 -27.07 -34.99 -48.60
N LEU A 156 -27.12 -34.07 -47.63
CA LEU A 156 -28.06 -32.95 -47.62
C LEU A 156 -27.29 -31.68 -47.23
N GLU A 157 -27.08 -30.82 -48.22
CA GLU A 157 -26.85 -29.40 -47.99
C GLU A 157 -28.10 -28.82 -47.33
N GLU A 158 -27.94 -28.20 -46.17
CA GLU A 158 -28.86 -27.16 -45.71
C GLU A 158 -28.04 -26.01 -45.12
N LYS A 159 -27.99 -24.94 -45.92
CA LYS A 159 -27.61 -23.60 -45.49
C LYS A 159 -28.56 -23.19 -44.37
N ASN A 160 -28.05 -23.11 -43.15
CA ASN A 160 -28.68 -22.29 -42.12
C ASN A 160 -27.68 -21.25 -41.62
N THR A 161 -27.79 -20.10 -42.28
CA THR A 161 -27.36 -18.79 -41.80
C THR A 161 -27.96 -18.53 -40.41
N ILE A 162 -27.11 -18.61 -39.38
CA ILE A 162 -27.31 -17.82 -38.18
C ILE A 162 -26.07 -16.95 -38.03
N SER A 163 -26.25 -15.70 -38.44
CA SER A 163 -25.36 -14.58 -38.19
C SER A 163 -25.13 -14.43 -36.70
N VAL A 164 -24.07 -15.05 -36.18
CA VAL A 164 -23.46 -14.58 -34.93
C VAL A 164 -22.74 -13.31 -35.30
N ILE A 165 -23.28 -12.19 -34.83
CA ILE A 165 -22.71 -10.85 -34.88
C ILE A 165 -21.28 -10.93 -34.35
N THR A 166 -20.35 -11.16 -35.27
CA THR A 166 -18.91 -11.02 -35.07
C THR A 166 -18.54 -9.76 -35.85
N SER A 167 -19.10 -8.63 -35.42
CA SER A 167 -18.45 -7.34 -35.59
C SER A 167 -17.30 -7.27 -34.57
N LEU A 168 -16.36 -8.22 -34.65
CA LEU A 168 -15.06 -8.09 -34.03
C LEU A 168 -14.19 -7.46 -35.12
N SER A 169 -14.09 -6.14 -35.01
CA SER A 169 -13.06 -5.35 -35.65
C SER A 169 -11.74 -6.12 -35.66
N SER A 170 -11.20 -6.28 -36.86
CA SER A 170 -9.90 -6.87 -37.19
C SER A 170 -8.73 -5.98 -36.69
N SER A 171 -8.76 -5.63 -35.41
CA SER A 171 -7.91 -4.60 -34.82
C SER A 171 -7.04 -5.07 -33.65
N ASN A 172 -7.00 -6.36 -33.34
CA ASN A 172 -6.12 -6.88 -32.27
C ASN A 172 -4.99 -7.69 -32.91
N VAL A 173 -3.76 -7.22 -32.73
CA VAL A 173 -2.54 -7.90 -33.16
C VAL A 173 -1.88 -8.45 -31.89
N GLY A 174 -1.38 -9.68 -31.91
CA GLY A 174 -0.93 -10.29 -30.66
C GLY A 174 -0.28 -11.66 -30.79
N PHE A 175 0.45 -12.04 -29.75
CA PHE A 175 1.10 -13.34 -29.62
C PHE A 175 0.52 -14.10 -28.44
N SER A 176 0.25 -15.39 -28.66
CA SER A 176 -0.21 -16.29 -27.61
C SER A 176 0.61 -17.58 -27.56
N ASP A 177 0.78 -18.13 -26.36
CA ASP A 177 1.36 -19.46 -26.10
C ASP A 177 2.81 -19.63 -26.60
N ARG A 178 3.70 -18.68 -26.29
CA ARG A 178 5.12 -18.69 -26.72
C ARG A 178 6.10 -18.75 -25.54
N LEU A 179 7.17 -19.53 -25.68
CA LEU A 179 8.19 -19.72 -24.64
C LEU A 179 9.59 -19.53 -25.26
N ASP A 180 10.45 -18.73 -24.62
CA ASP A 180 11.85 -18.51 -25.00
C ASP A 180 12.07 -18.06 -26.47
N GLU A 181 11.12 -17.34 -27.06
CA GLU A 181 11.14 -16.94 -28.47
C GLU A 181 11.28 -15.42 -28.67
N THR A 182 11.91 -15.02 -29.77
CA THR A 182 11.97 -13.61 -30.20
C THR A 182 10.81 -13.32 -31.15
N LEU A 183 9.96 -12.36 -30.76
CA LEU A 183 8.71 -12.03 -31.43
C LEU A 183 8.87 -10.66 -32.12
N ASN A 184 8.71 -10.62 -33.45
CA ASN A 184 8.88 -9.40 -34.23
C ASN A 184 7.53 -8.90 -34.74
N LEU A 185 7.27 -7.61 -34.53
CA LEU A 185 6.10 -6.90 -35.02
C LEU A 185 6.53 -5.76 -35.94
N ASP A 186 6.10 -5.85 -37.19
CA ASP A 186 6.36 -4.85 -38.22
C ASP A 186 5.42 -3.64 -38.07
N SER A 187 5.94 -2.45 -38.42
CA SER A 187 5.28 -1.15 -38.25
C SER A 187 3.86 -1.07 -38.85
N ASN A 188 3.61 -1.81 -39.93
CA ASN A 188 2.32 -1.78 -40.63
C ASN A 188 1.22 -2.56 -39.90
N GLU A 189 1.60 -3.51 -39.04
CA GLU A 189 0.66 -4.38 -38.35
C GLU A 189 0.21 -3.79 -37.00
N CYS A 190 1.06 -2.97 -36.35
CA CYS A 190 0.77 -2.43 -35.01
C CYS A 190 0.34 -0.95 -34.98
N THR A 191 0.25 -0.25 -36.11
CA THR A 191 -0.19 1.16 -36.13
C THR A 191 -1.69 1.27 -35.82
N GLY A 192 -2.03 1.83 -34.65
CA GLY A 192 -3.41 2.07 -34.22
C GLY A 192 -4.16 0.82 -33.73
N LYS A 193 -3.43 -0.24 -33.35
CA LYS A 193 -3.97 -1.51 -32.86
C LYS A 193 -3.35 -1.87 -31.51
N ASP A 194 -4.16 -2.39 -30.60
CA ASP A 194 -3.67 -2.85 -29.30
C ASP A 194 -2.92 -4.18 -29.46
N LEU A 195 -1.77 -4.28 -28.78
CA LEU A 195 -0.94 -5.49 -28.75
C LEU A 195 -1.38 -6.41 -27.63
N ASN A 196 -1.91 -7.59 -27.98
CA ASN A 196 -2.34 -8.58 -27.01
C ASN A 196 -1.28 -9.68 -26.82
N LEU A 197 -0.76 -9.82 -25.60
CA LEU A 197 0.20 -10.87 -25.24
C LEU A 197 -0.42 -11.78 -24.20
N SER A 198 -0.62 -13.06 -24.55
CA SER A 198 -1.29 -14.01 -23.67
C SER A 198 -0.48 -15.30 -23.52
N ASN A 199 -0.25 -15.74 -22.27
CA ASN A 199 0.47 -16.98 -21.98
C ASN A 199 1.87 -17.07 -22.65
N ILE A 200 2.66 -16.01 -22.51
CA ILE A 200 4.07 -15.97 -22.96
C ILE A 200 5.02 -15.98 -21.77
N SER A 201 6.16 -16.68 -21.86
CA SER A 201 7.20 -16.63 -20.83
C SER A 201 8.60 -16.55 -21.42
N ASN A 202 9.40 -15.60 -20.92
CA ASN A 202 10.79 -15.36 -21.31
C ASN A 202 10.98 -15.08 -22.83
N CYS A 203 10.02 -14.39 -23.43
CA CYS A 203 10.09 -13.94 -24.83
C CYS A 203 10.59 -12.49 -24.91
N VAL A 204 11.27 -12.15 -26.01
CA VAL A 204 11.72 -10.78 -26.32
C VAL A 204 10.92 -10.23 -27.48
N LEU A 205 10.22 -9.12 -27.27
CA LEU A 205 9.38 -8.47 -28.30
C LEU A 205 10.11 -7.28 -28.93
N PHE A 206 10.28 -7.30 -30.24
CA PHE A 206 10.75 -6.15 -31.02
C PHE A 206 9.60 -5.53 -31.79
N THR A 207 9.28 -4.27 -31.48
CA THR A 207 8.31 -3.47 -32.23
C THR A 207 9.04 -2.36 -32.98
N SER A 208 8.77 -2.23 -34.27
CA SER A 208 9.31 -1.13 -35.08
C SER A 208 8.27 0.00 -35.13
N ARG A 209 8.54 1.13 -34.46
CA ARG A 209 7.76 2.40 -34.52
C ARG A 209 6.23 2.31 -34.30
N CYS A 210 5.77 1.58 -33.28
CA CYS A 210 4.38 1.65 -32.83
C CYS A 210 4.28 2.39 -31.50
N CYS A 211 4.18 3.72 -31.56
CA CYS A 211 3.91 4.56 -30.39
C CYS A 211 2.41 4.67 -30.15
N SER A 212 1.91 3.95 -29.15
CA SER A 212 0.67 4.23 -28.40
C SER A 212 0.73 3.42 -27.11
N ILE A 213 1.53 3.86 -26.14
CA ILE A 213 1.45 3.34 -24.76
C ILE A 213 0.42 4.21 -24.06
N SER A 214 -0.74 3.63 -23.75
CA SER A 214 -1.69 4.14 -22.76
C SER A 214 -1.73 3.16 -21.59
#